data_AF-A0A355QHJ6-F1
#
_entry.id   AF-A0A355QHJ6-F1
#
_cell.length_a   1.000
_cell.length_b   1.000
_cell.length_c   1.000
_cell.angle_alpha   90.00
_cell.angle_beta   90.00
_cell.angle_gamma   90.00
#
_symmetry.space_group_name_H-M   'P 1'
#
loop_
_entity.id
_entity.type
_entity.pdbx_description
1 polymer ?
#
loop_
_entity_poly.entity_id
_entity_poly.type
_entity_poly.pdbx_seq_one_letter_code
_entity_poly.pdbx_strand_id
1 'polypeptide(L)'
;YEVLFNGVETDRCAAAEPWPTDGPTVLFVGRHEPRKGLGVLLEALQQMSGDVRAWVAGDGPETEELRRRTAGDPRVEWLGRIDEQEKLSRMRGADVFCAPSLRGESFGVV
;
A
#
# COMPACT_ATOMS: atom_id res chain seq x y z
N TYR A 1 -18.02 -23.31 18.25
CA TYR A 1 -18.46 -22.12 17.50
C TYR A 1 -18.15 -22.36 16.03
N GLU A 2 -18.90 -21.75 15.13
CA GLU A 2 -18.60 -21.75 13.70
C GLU A 2 -17.82 -20.47 13.36
N VAL A 3 -16.77 -20.59 12.54
CA VAL A 3 -15.96 -19.45 12.09
C VAL A 3 -16.43 -19.06 10.70
N LEU A 4 -16.96 -17.85 10.58
CA LEU A 4 -17.35 -17.25 9.31
C LEU A 4 -16.31 -16.19 8.92
N PHE A 5 -15.70 -16.35 7.74
CA PHE A 5 -14.73 -15.40 7.21
C PHE A 5 -15.41 -14.31 6.38
N ASN A 6 -14.75 -13.16 6.24
CA ASN A 6 -15.21 -12.11 5.33
C ASN A 6 -15.03 -12.56 3.88
N GLY A 7 -16.00 -12.22 3.03
CA GLY A 7 -15.93 -12.44 1.59
C GLY A 7 -15.07 -11.39 0.89
N VAL A 8 -14.53 -11.75 -0.28
CA VAL A 8 -13.81 -10.85 -1.19
C VAL A 8 -14.34 -11.09 -2.61
N GLU A 9 -14.61 -10.01 -3.34
CA GLU A 9 -15.10 -10.05 -4.72
C GLU A 9 -13.94 -10.31 -5.69
N THR A 10 -13.47 -11.56 -5.76
CA THR A 10 -12.28 -11.94 -6.55
C THR A 10 -12.39 -11.60 -8.03
N ASP A 11 -13.59 -11.70 -8.61
CA ASP A 11 -13.83 -11.44 -10.03
C ASP A 11 -13.59 -9.97 -10.38
N ARG A 12 -13.96 -9.05 -9.47
CA ARG A 12 -13.72 -7.62 -9.64
C ARG A 12 -12.22 -7.30 -9.59
N CYS A 13 -11.49 -7.94 -8.69
CA CYS A 13 -10.03 -7.80 -8.63
C CYS A 13 -9.36 -8.34 -9.89
N ALA A 14 -9.79 -9.51 -10.37
CA ALA A 14 -9.20 -10.15 -11.54
C ALA A 14 -9.43 -9.35 -12.83
N ALA A 15 -10.63 -8.77 -12.99
CA ALA A 15 -11.05 -8.03 -14.17
C ALA A 15 -10.49 -6.59 -14.27
N ALA A 16 -9.83 -6.08 -13.24
CA ALA A 16 -9.25 -4.74 -13.30
C ALA A 16 -8.04 -4.70 -14.24
N GLU A 17 -8.00 -3.67 -15.10
CA GLU A 17 -6.83 -3.37 -15.93
C GLU A 17 -5.68 -2.90 -15.03
N PRO A 18 -4.47 -3.47 -15.17
CA PRO A 18 -3.34 -3.14 -14.32
C PRO A 18 -2.87 -1.70 -14.55
N TRP A 19 -2.56 -0.99 -13.46
CA TRP A 19 -1.94 0.33 -13.56
C TRP A 19 -0.52 0.17 -14.14
N PRO A 20 -0.09 1.02 -15.09
CA PRO A 20 1.22 0.89 -15.71
C PRO A 20 2.36 0.96 -14.69
N THR A 21 3.36 0.07 -14.85
CA THR A 21 4.60 0.04 -14.09
C THR A 21 5.80 0.00 -15.03
N ASP A 22 6.87 0.70 -14.66
CA ASP A 22 8.14 0.73 -15.41
C ASP A 22 9.23 -0.13 -14.74
N GLY A 23 8.90 -0.81 -13.65
CA GLY A 23 9.82 -1.59 -12.83
C GLY A 23 9.17 -2.09 -11.54
N PRO A 24 9.96 -2.74 -10.65
CA PRO A 24 9.48 -3.34 -9.41
C PRO A 24 8.71 -2.33 -8.55
N THR A 25 7.46 -2.65 -8.22
CA THR A 25 6.53 -1.74 -7.56
C THR A 25 5.85 -2.38 -6.36
N VAL A 26 5.96 -1.72 -5.20
CA VAL A 26 5.28 -2.08 -3.96
C VAL A 26 4.10 -1.15 -3.72
N LEU A 27 2.94 -1.70 -3.41
CA LEU A 27 1.74 -0.94 -3.06
C LEU A 27 1.45 -1.06 -1.56
N PHE A 28 1.27 0.08 -0.91
CA PHE A 28 0.64 0.21 0.40
C PHE A 28 -0.72 0.91 0.24
N VAL A 29 -1.76 0.34 0.85
CA VAL A 29 -3.08 0.97 0.95
C VAL A 29 -3.49 0.98 2.41
N GLY A 30 -3.83 2.13 2.96
CA GLY A 30 -4.39 2.20 4.29
C GLY A 30 -4.24 3.55 4.98
N ARG A 31 -4.84 3.67 6.16
CA ARG A 31 -4.68 4.86 6.99
C ARG A 31 -3.23 4.99 7.46
N HIS A 32 -2.64 6.19 7.35
CA HIS A 32 -1.28 6.46 7.80
C HIS A 32 -1.25 6.68 9.33
N GLU A 33 -1.30 5.57 10.06
CA GLU A 33 -1.23 5.54 11.51
C GLU A 33 -0.29 4.41 11.97
N PRO A 34 0.31 4.51 13.18
CA PRO A 34 1.43 3.65 13.55
C PRO A 34 1.15 2.16 13.41
N ARG A 35 -0.09 1.74 13.70
CA ARG A 35 -0.47 0.32 13.67
C ARG A 35 -0.50 -0.28 12.27
N LYS A 36 -0.66 0.54 11.21
CA LYS A 36 -0.69 0.08 9.82
C LYS A 36 0.71 -0.10 9.23
N GLY A 37 1.74 0.40 9.91
CA GLY A 37 3.13 0.05 9.63
C GLY A 37 3.71 0.71 8.38
N LEU A 38 3.11 1.77 7.82
CA LEU A 38 3.69 2.49 6.68
C LEU A 38 5.15 2.92 6.94
N GLY A 39 5.45 3.37 8.16
CA GLY A 39 6.82 3.70 8.56
C GLY A 39 7.81 2.53 8.37
N VAL A 40 7.38 1.29 8.64
CA VAL A 40 8.21 0.09 8.47
C VAL A 40 8.53 -0.17 7.00
N LEU A 41 7.54 -0.02 6.12
CA LEU A 41 7.76 -0.14 4.67
C LEU A 41 8.76 0.93 4.20
N LEU A 42 8.59 2.18 4.63
CA LEU A 42 9.47 3.28 4.22
C LEU A 42 10.91 3.09 4.75
N GLU A 43 11.08 2.59 5.97
CA GLU A 43 12.38 2.23 6.54
C GLU A 43 13.05 1.06 5.82
N ALA A 44 12.27 0.08 5.37
CA ALA A 44 12.77 -1.01 4.53
C ALA A 44 13.23 -0.48 3.16
N LEU A 45 12.43 0.39 2.53
CA LEU A 45 12.75 0.99 1.23
C LEU A 45 14.08 1.77 1.25
N GLN A 46 14.37 2.46 2.36
CA GLN A 46 15.65 3.15 2.55
C GLN A 46 16.87 2.22 2.60
N GLN A 47 16.69 0.96 3.00
CA GLN A 47 17.76 -0.04 3.10
C GLN A 47 17.94 -0.87 1.82
N MET A 48 16.96 -0.83 0.92
CA MET A 48 17.01 -1.60 -0.32
C MET A 48 17.91 -0.91 -1.35
N SER A 49 18.87 -1.68 -1.90
CA SER A 49 19.60 -1.32 -3.11
C SER A 49 18.78 -1.73 -4.33
N GLY A 50 18.36 -0.75 -5.14
CA GLY A 50 17.61 -1.01 -6.36
C GLY A 50 16.57 0.05 -6.69
N ASP A 51 16.07 -0.01 -7.92
CA ASP A 51 15.04 0.86 -8.46
C ASP A 51 13.66 0.26 -8.19
N VAL A 52 13.27 0.23 -6.91
CA VAL A 52 11.95 -0.21 -6.47
C VAL A 52 11.10 1.01 -6.17
N ARG A 53 9.91 1.09 -6.76
CA ARG A 53 8.93 2.14 -6.49
C ARG A 53 7.97 1.74 -5.37
N ALA A 54 7.57 2.70 -4.56
CA ALA A 54 6.56 2.53 -3.53
C ALA A 54 5.37 3.45 -3.83
N TRP A 55 4.21 2.84 -4.10
CA TRP A 55 2.92 3.52 -4.19
C TRP A 55 2.27 3.56 -2.81
N VAL A 56 2.02 4.76 -2.31
CA VAL A 56 1.44 4.97 -0.97
C VAL A 56 0.08 5.62 -1.09
N ALA A 57 -0.97 4.82 -0.91
CA ALA A 57 -2.37 5.25 -0.94
C ALA A 57 -2.97 5.37 0.46
N GLY A 58 -3.68 6.47 0.67
CA GLY A 58 -4.34 6.82 1.92
C GLY A 58 -3.85 8.15 2.49
N ASP A 59 -4.35 8.44 3.69
CA ASP A 59 -3.93 9.55 4.53
C ASP A 59 -4.08 9.17 6.01
N GLY A 60 -3.57 10.00 6.92
CA GLY A 60 -3.67 9.78 8.34
C GLY A 60 -2.76 10.70 9.16
N PRO A 61 -2.78 10.55 10.49
CA PRO A 61 -2.00 11.38 11.40
C PRO A 61 -0.49 11.42 11.11
N GLU A 62 0.08 10.36 10.52
CA GLU A 62 1.52 10.28 10.22
C GLU A 62 1.90 10.78 8.81
N THR A 63 0.93 11.11 7.94
CA THR A 63 1.21 11.45 6.53
C THR A 63 2.28 12.52 6.37
N GLU A 64 2.10 13.66 7.05
CA GLU A 64 2.98 14.81 6.90
C GLU A 64 4.40 14.51 7.40
N GLU A 65 4.52 13.78 8.50
CA GLU A 65 5.82 13.40 9.04
C GLU A 65 6.54 12.41 8.14
N LEU A 66 5.85 11.38 7.66
CA LEU A 66 6.43 10.37 6.77
C LEU A 66 6.80 10.97 5.40
N ARG A 67 5.96 11.86 4.86
CA ARG A 67 6.28 12.63 3.64
C ARG A 67 7.56 13.44 3.79
N ARG A 68 7.72 14.15 4.92
CA ARG A 68 8.96 14.91 5.21
C ARG A 68 10.18 13.99 5.28
N ARG A 69 10.06 12.84 5.95
CA ARG A 69 11.15 11.84 6.06
C ARG A 69 11.57 11.28 4.70
N THR A 70 10.67 11.23 3.72
CA THR A 70 10.93 10.66 2.39
C THR A 70 11.05 11.70 1.28
N ALA A 71 11.07 13.00 1.58
CA ALA A 71 10.92 14.06 0.57
C ALA A 71 12.00 14.06 -0.53
N GLY A 72 13.17 13.49 -0.27
CA GLY A 72 14.27 13.35 -1.23
C GLY A 72 14.33 11.99 -1.94
N ASP A 73 13.42 11.07 -1.65
CA ASP A 73 13.41 9.73 -2.24
C ASP A 73 12.42 9.67 -3.42
N PRO A 74 12.89 9.71 -4.69
CA PRO A 74 12.02 9.71 -5.86
C PRO A 74 11.26 8.39 -6.03
N ARG A 75 11.61 7.35 -5.27
CA ARG A 75 10.95 6.05 -5.30
C ARG A 75 9.57 6.08 -4.65
N VAL A 76 9.28 7.05 -3.78
CA VAL A 76 8.01 7.12 -3.03
C VAL A 76 7.00 8.02 -3.74
N GLU A 77 5.94 7.41 -4.27
CA GLU A 77 4.82 8.09 -4.89
C GLU A 77 3.65 8.17 -3.90
N TRP A 78 3.36 9.37 -3.42
CA TRP A 78 2.26 9.62 -2.49
C TRP A 78 0.96 9.90 -3.25
N LEU A 79 0.09 8.90 -3.32
CA LEU A 79 -1.15 8.94 -4.10
C LEU A 79 -2.28 9.71 -3.40
N GLY A 80 -2.22 9.79 -2.07
CA GLY A 80 -3.35 10.27 -1.28
C GLY A 80 -4.51 9.27 -1.34
N ARG A 81 -5.75 9.77 -1.18
CA ARG A 81 -6.95 8.93 -1.27
C ARG A 81 -7.27 8.67 -2.75
N ILE A 82 -7.23 7.41 -3.14
CA ILE A 82 -7.62 6.93 -4.46
C ILE A 82 -9.00 6.26 -4.39
N ASP A 83 -9.70 6.21 -5.52
CA ASP A 83 -10.98 5.50 -5.60
C ASP A 83 -10.80 3.98 -5.73
N GLU A 84 -11.90 3.23 -5.67
CA GLU A 84 -11.86 1.77 -5.76
C GLU A 84 -11.34 1.27 -7.11
N GLN A 85 -11.60 1.99 -8.22
CA GLN A 85 -11.16 1.57 -9.54
C GLN A 85 -9.63 1.68 -9.64
N GLU A 86 -9.06 2.81 -9.23
CA GLU A 86 -7.62 3.02 -9.18
C GLU A 86 -6.96 2.07 -8.17
N LYS A 87 -7.58 1.84 -7.00
CA LYS A 87 -7.08 0.87 -6.01
C LYS A 87 -6.92 -0.53 -6.62
N LEU A 88 -7.96 -1.03 -7.30
CA LEU A 88 -7.92 -2.34 -7.95
C LEU A 88 -6.90 -2.37 -9.09
N SER A 89 -6.84 -1.32 -9.91
CA SER A 89 -5.88 -1.20 -11.00
C SER A 89 -4.43 -1.22 -10.50
N ARG A 90 -4.11 -0.45 -9.46
CA ARG A 90 -2.78 -0.43 -8.82
C ARG A 90 -2.47 -1.74 -8.11
N MET A 91 -3.44 -2.37 -7.48
CA MET A 91 -3.26 -3.69 -6.86
C MET A 91 -2.95 -4.77 -7.92
N ARG A 92 -3.50 -4.65 -9.13
CA ARG A 92 -3.19 -5.52 -10.27
C ARG A 92 -1.87 -5.20 -10.95
N GLY A 93 -1.42 -3.93 -10.90
CA GLY A 93 -0.17 -3.47 -11.49
C GLY A 93 1.06 -3.67 -10.60
N ALA A 94 0.91 -3.61 -9.28
CA ALA A 94 2.01 -3.77 -8.34
C ALA A 94 2.51 -5.23 -8.27
N ASP A 95 3.81 -5.39 -8.06
CA ASP A 95 4.44 -6.71 -7.85
C ASP A 95 4.18 -7.24 -6.44
N VAL A 96 4.10 -6.34 -5.46
CA VAL A 96 3.88 -6.68 -4.06
C VAL A 96 2.88 -5.73 -3.43
N PHE A 97 1.83 -6.28 -2.84
CA PHE A 97 1.03 -5.57 -1.85
C PHE A 97 1.66 -5.74 -0.47
N CYS A 98 2.01 -4.64 0.20
CA CYS A 98 2.67 -4.65 1.50
C CYS A 98 1.76 -4.06 2.58
N ALA A 99 1.30 -4.91 3.50
CA ALA A 99 0.56 -4.52 4.70
C ALA A 99 1.33 -4.92 5.97
N PRO A 100 2.38 -4.15 6.36
CA PRO A 100 3.25 -4.47 7.50
C PRO A 100 2.62 -4.07 8.85
N SER A 101 1.34 -4.41 9.04
CA SER A 101 0.59 -4.04 10.23
C SER A 101 1.23 -4.59 11.50
N LEU A 102 1.51 -3.70 12.46
CA LEU A 102 2.26 -4.02 13.67
C LEU A 102 1.38 -4.62 14.78
N ARG A 103 0.10 -4.26 14.81
CA ARG A 103 -0.88 -4.69 15.82
C ARG A 103 -2.30 -4.29 15.42
N GLY A 104 -3.30 -4.97 15.99
CA GLY A 104 -4.70 -4.55 15.87
C GLY A 104 -5.23 -4.55 14.43
N GLU A 105 -4.73 -5.47 13.60
CA GLU A 105 -5.34 -5.79 12.31
C GLU A 105 -6.51 -6.74 12.59
N SER A 106 -7.73 -6.30 12.29
CA SER A 106 -8.92 -7.06 12.68
C SER A 106 -9.19 -8.23 11.74
N PHE A 107 -9.15 -7.98 10.44
CA PHE A 107 -9.58 -8.95 9.42
C PHE A 107 -8.67 -9.02 8.19
N GLY A 108 -7.64 -8.16 8.09
CA GLY A 108 -6.76 -8.11 6.91
C GLY A 108 -7.46 -7.68 5.62
N VAL A 109 -8.64 -7.05 5.72
CA VAL A 109 -9.37 -6.48 4.56
C VAL A 109 -8.84 -5.08 4.31
N VAL A 110 -8.36 -4.84 3.08
CA VAL A 110 -7.72 -3.59 2.66
C VAL A 110 -8.24 -3.14 1.30
#